data_AF-A0A955AY20-F1
#
_entry.id   AF-A0A955AY20-F1
#
_cell.length_a   1.000
_cell.length_b   1.000
_cell.length_c   1.000
_cell.angle_alpha   90.00
_cell.angle_beta   90.00
_cell.angle_gamma   90.00
#
_symmetry.space_group_name_H-M   'P 1'
#
loop_
_entity.id
_entity.type
_entity.pdbx_description
1 polymer ?
#
loop_
_entity_poly.entity_id
_entity_poly.type
_entity_poly.pdbx_seq_one_letter_code
_entity_poly.pdbx_strand_id
1 'polypeptide(L)'
;MQQRMPQRLIFRTFMAVVAVVCFATQAQAQSPARQQVATNLQQLHNWVGEGANGQRWREYLLSDALQTELAKSPEQVDHGVLRAVLDQYRSDASGLDRPMFVAVRESLERWLSELPISDAELIEMVRDIADDFQPVTQQEVAAARARVAATRAELERFLSSGTQENFERWKAFLEWDDLLGRLDAEPQEMLKLRSLDRHLYANVTGTEGRRFRAFRESLDHYLDLVQTRTPAWQNYVYQQIFPTEKAADSELLAADNPQAQYEQLVARLATELSSYAESNSSEVGWRIGRLVGLLDRVGRAPEVVSAVRERYWKPNFFGRVSERVLNAGVDNQVREVTPVHDNILGTSVHGTAVLSGFLKLDLVPSDDTGRFAITLSGVAHSNTVGYNRGVQIFSTGVSQINASKQVIVDAKGLRSTAAVARVCTDTTINCISAKLRIVERIAWKRAGAQKGAAEQVAARKAEVRTANRMNEQAAELLADANRRFEEK
;
A
#
# COMPACT_ATOMS: atom_id res chain seq x y z
N MET A 1 -23.21 -7.50 44.59
CA MET A 1 -22.52 -6.35 43.95
C MET A 1 -21.22 -6.85 43.34
N GLN A 2 -21.23 -7.13 42.03
CA GLN A 2 -20.01 -7.36 41.25
C GLN A 2 -19.96 -6.28 40.19
N GLN A 3 -19.12 -5.28 40.40
CA GLN A 3 -18.82 -4.26 39.39
C GLN A 3 -18.03 -4.94 38.26
N ARG A 4 -18.65 -5.09 37.08
CA ARG A 4 -17.93 -5.44 35.85
C ARG A 4 -17.18 -4.20 35.38
N MET A 5 -15.86 -4.32 35.28
CA MET A 5 -14.94 -3.34 34.69
C MET A 5 -15.33 -2.99 33.23
N PRO A 6 -14.95 -1.79 32.72
CA PRO A 6 -15.33 -1.34 31.39
C PRO A 6 -14.62 -2.11 30.27
N GLN A 7 -15.38 -2.45 29.22
CA GLN A 7 -15.06 -3.27 28.03
C GLN A 7 -13.90 -2.77 27.13
N ARG A 8 -13.00 -1.92 27.61
CA ARG A 8 -11.95 -1.29 26.78
C ARG A 8 -10.71 -2.17 26.52
N LEU A 9 -10.58 -3.32 27.16
CA LEU A 9 -9.33 -4.11 27.14
C LEU A 9 -9.23 -5.10 25.96
N ILE A 10 -10.33 -5.58 25.41
CA ILE A 10 -10.32 -6.72 24.46
C ILE A 10 -9.99 -6.28 23.02
N PHE A 11 -10.23 -5.00 22.67
CA PHE A 11 -9.87 -4.45 21.36
C PHE A 11 -8.38 -4.13 21.18
N ARG A 12 -7.58 -4.10 22.25
CA ARG A 12 -6.15 -3.71 22.19
C ARG A 12 -5.28 -4.75 21.48
N THR A 13 -5.64 -6.02 21.56
CA THR A 13 -4.90 -7.16 20.97
C THR A 13 -5.23 -7.36 19.49
N PHE A 14 -6.41 -6.90 19.04
CA PHE A 14 -6.93 -7.10 17.68
C PHE A 14 -6.13 -6.38 16.59
N MET A 15 -5.59 -5.19 16.90
CA MET A 15 -4.93 -4.34 15.88
C MET A 15 -3.44 -4.57 15.69
N ALA A 16 -2.82 -5.46 16.45
CA ALA A 16 -1.43 -5.85 16.21
C ALA A 16 -1.29 -6.79 15.00
N VAL A 17 -2.38 -7.44 14.56
CA VAL A 17 -2.36 -8.53 13.57
C VAL A 17 -2.70 -8.06 12.13
N VAL A 18 -3.28 -6.87 11.95
CA VAL A 18 -3.80 -6.42 10.62
C VAL A 18 -2.78 -5.60 9.80
N ALA A 19 -1.60 -5.28 10.34
CA ALA A 19 -0.61 -4.43 9.67
C ALA A 19 0.37 -5.19 8.74
N VAL A 20 -0.08 -6.23 8.04
CA VAL A 20 0.80 -7.05 7.19
C VAL A 20 0.16 -7.30 5.81
N VAL A 21 0.66 -6.53 4.84
CA VAL A 21 0.87 -6.85 3.42
C VAL A 21 -0.37 -7.13 2.56
N CYS A 22 -0.66 -6.18 1.66
CA CYS A 22 -1.41 -6.42 0.43
C CYS A 22 -0.68 -5.72 -0.72
N PHE A 23 0.15 -6.47 -1.44
CA PHE A 23 0.47 -6.17 -2.83
C PHE A 23 0.39 -7.46 -3.66
N ALA A 24 -0.43 -7.36 -4.71
CA ALA A 24 -0.46 -8.14 -5.93
C ALA A 24 -0.51 -9.67 -5.79
N THR A 25 -1.74 -10.20 -5.84
CA THR A 25 -1.98 -11.39 -6.66
C THR A 25 -2.17 -10.96 -8.11
N GLN A 26 -1.08 -10.76 -8.84
CA GLN A 26 -1.11 -10.92 -10.30
C GLN A 26 -1.06 -12.42 -10.61
N ALA A 27 -2.16 -13.11 -10.32
CA ALA A 27 -2.37 -14.46 -10.80
C ALA A 27 -3.05 -14.37 -12.19
N GLN A 28 -2.25 -14.47 -13.24
CA GLN A 28 -2.65 -14.96 -14.57
C GLN A 28 -3.86 -14.30 -15.28
N ALA A 29 -4.14 -13.02 -15.06
CA ALA A 29 -4.93 -12.25 -16.02
C ALA A 29 -4.01 -11.80 -17.17
N GLN A 30 -4.33 -12.17 -18.42
CA GLN A 30 -3.66 -11.58 -19.59
C GLN A 30 -3.78 -10.05 -19.51
N SER A 31 -2.69 -9.32 -19.74
CA SER A 31 -2.70 -7.85 -19.71
C SER A 31 -3.82 -7.33 -20.64
N PRO A 32 -4.69 -6.41 -20.17
CA PRO A 32 -5.73 -5.82 -21.00
C PRO A 32 -5.16 -5.19 -22.28
N ALA A 33 -3.97 -4.58 -22.22
CA ALA A 33 -3.32 -4.02 -23.40
C ALA A 33 -2.90 -5.11 -24.40
N ARG A 34 -2.32 -6.23 -23.94
CA ARG A 34 -1.97 -7.36 -24.81
C ARG A 34 -3.20 -7.89 -25.55
N GLN A 35 -4.32 -8.05 -24.86
CA GLN A 35 -5.56 -8.51 -25.47
C GLN A 35 -6.11 -7.50 -26.49
N GLN A 36 -5.94 -6.20 -26.22
CA GLN A 36 -6.33 -5.15 -27.15
C GLN A 36 -5.48 -5.17 -28.43
N VAL A 37 -4.17 -5.41 -28.32
CA VAL A 37 -3.28 -5.58 -29.49
C VAL A 37 -3.74 -6.75 -30.35
N ALA A 38 -3.98 -7.92 -29.75
CA ALA A 38 -4.44 -9.10 -30.48
C ALA A 38 -5.78 -8.84 -31.20
N THR A 39 -6.70 -8.15 -30.53
CA THR A 39 -8.01 -7.79 -31.11
C THR A 39 -7.86 -6.83 -32.28
N ASN A 40 -7.10 -5.75 -32.10
CA ASN A 40 -6.89 -4.73 -33.13
C ASN A 40 -6.13 -5.32 -34.34
N LEU A 41 -5.15 -6.19 -34.09
CA LEU A 41 -4.40 -6.88 -35.15
C LEU A 41 -5.32 -7.80 -35.97
N GLN A 42 -6.19 -8.57 -35.32
CA GLN A 42 -7.16 -9.41 -36.01
C GLN A 42 -8.13 -8.57 -36.86
N GLN A 43 -8.62 -7.46 -36.31
CA GLN A 43 -9.50 -6.54 -37.04
C GLN A 43 -8.78 -5.94 -38.26
N LEU A 44 -7.52 -5.54 -38.10
CA LEU A 44 -6.69 -5.05 -39.21
C LEU A 44 -6.52 -6.13 -40.28
N HIS A 45 -6.18 -7.36 -39.90
CA HIS A 45 -6.02 -8.49 -40.82
C HIS A 45 -7.30 -8.79 -41.60
N ASN A 46 -8.46 -8.73 -40.94
CA ASN A 46 -9.76 -8.89 -41.60
C ASN A 46 -10.03 -7.76 -42.61
N TRP A 47 -9.65 -6.52 -42.26
CA TRP A 47 -9.88 -5.35 -43.11
C TRP A 47 -8.97 -5.31 -44.35
N VAL A 48 -7.69 -5.66 -44.21
CA VAL A 48 -6.77 -5.73 -45.37
C VAL A 48 -7.04 -6.95 -46.26
N GLY A 49 -7.74 -7.97 -45.74
CA GLY A 49 -8.15 -9.18 -46.46
C GLY A 49 -7.01 -10.16 -46.72
N GLU A 50 -7.30 -11.27 -47.40
CA GLU A 50 -6.33 -12.36 -47.68
C GLU A 50 -5.65 -12.25 -49.06
N GLY A 51 -6.06 -11.29 -49.89
CA GLY A 51 -5.46 -11.07 -51.21
C GLY A 51 -4.03 -10.55 -51.14
N ALA A 52 -3.35 -10.50 -52.30
CA ALA A 52 -1.93 -10.12 -52.42
C ALA A 52 -1.59 -8.78 -51.73
N ASN A 53 -2.49 -7.79 -51.77
CA ASN A 53 -2.28 -6.52 -51.08
C ASN A 53 -2.29 -6.66 -49.54
N GLY A 54 -3.20 -7.49 -49.01
CA GLY A 54 -3.27 -7.77 -47.58
C GLY A 54 -2.05 -8.56 -47.10
N GLN A 55 -1.55 -9.49 -47.90
CA GLN A 55 -0.28 -10.21 -47.61
C GLN A 55 0.90 -9.24 -47.53
N ARG A 56 1.05 -8.33 -48.50
CA ARG A 56 2.10 -7.29 -48.48
C ARG A 56 2.04 -6.41 -47.24
N TRP A 57 0.85 -6.04 -46.78
CA TRP A 57 0.70 -5.28 -45.53
C TRP A 57 1.10 -6.10 -44.30
N ARG A 58 0.76 -7.40 -44.25
CA ARG A 58 1.15 -8.28 -43.13
C ARG A 58 2.67 -8.45 -43.04
N GLU A 59 3.32 -8.69 -44.17
CA GLU A 59 4.78 -8.77 -44.29
C GLU A 59 5.43 -7.44 -43.92
N TYR A 60 4.95 -6.34 -44.53
CA TYR A 60 5.48 -5.00 -44.28
C TYR A 60 5.42 -4.65 -42.80
N LEU A 61 4.32 -4.95 -42.10
CA LEU A 61 4.10 -4.64 -40.69
C LEU A 61 4.60 -5.71 -39.71
N LEU A 62 5.37 -6.69 -40.19
CA LEU A 62 5.94 -7.75 -39.37
C LEU A 62 4.88 -8.51 -38.54
N SER A 63 3.71 -8.76 -39.14
CA SER A 63 2.55 -9.33 -38.44
C SER A 63 2.83 -10.68 -37.80
N ASP A 64 3.61 -11.54 -38.45
CA ASP A 64 3.94 -12.87 -37.92
C ASP A 64 4.86 -12.78 -36.70
N ALA A 65 5.78 -11.81 -36.69
CA ALA A 65 6.63 -11.52 -35.54
C ALA A 65 5.77 -11.02 -34.36
N LEU A 66 4.85 -10.09 -34.60
CA LEU A 66 3.93 -9.60 -33.58
C LEU A 66 3.03 -10.72 -33.03
N GLN A 67 2.50 -11.60 -33.90
CA GLN A 67 1.70 -12.76 -33.47
C GLN A 67 2.53 -13.75 -32.64
N THR A 68 3.80 -13.96 -33.00
CA THR A 68 4.72 -14.81 -32.23
C THR A 68 4.93 -14.24 -30.83
N GLU A 69 5.22 -12.94 -30.70
CA GLU A 69 5.35 -12.29 -29.38
C GLU A 69 4.04 -12.32 -28.58
N LEU A 70 2.89 -12.11 -29.24
CA LEU A 70 1.57 -12.22 -28.63
C LEU A 70 1.24 -13.64 -28.13
N ALA A 71 2.01 -14.66 -28.49
CA ALA A 71 1.85 -16.03 -27.99
C ALA A 71 2.77 -16.34 -26.78
N LYS A 72 3.83 -15.56 -26.55
CA LYS A 72 4.81 -15.81 -25.48
C LYS A 72 4.29 -15.42 -24.09
N SER A 73 4.88 -15.96 -23.02
CA SER A 73 4.61 -15.44 -21.66
C SER A 73 5.21 -14.03 -21.52
N PRO A 74 4.66 -13.12 -20.67
CA PRO A 74 5.17 -11.75 -20.54
C PRO A 74 6.69 -11.66 -20.29
N GLU A 75 7.26 -12.58 -19.51
CA GLU A 75 8.70 -12.64 -19.22
C GLU A 75 9.57 -13.08 -20.42
N GLN A 76 8.96 -13.64 -21.46
CA GLN A 76 9.61 -14.16 -22.67
C GLN A 76 9.41 -13.26 -23.90
N VAL A 77 8.58 -12.21 -23.78
CA VAL A 77 8.33 -11.28 -24.87
C VAL A 77 9.61 -10.51 -25.18
N ASP A 78 9.97 -10.45 -26.45
CA ASP A 78 11.12 -9.69 -26.92
C ASP A 78 10.69 -8.26 -27.25
N HIS A 79 11.12 -7.32 -26.41
CA HIS A 79 10.81 -5.91 -26.58
C HIS A 79 11.44 -5.31 -27.84
N GLY A 80 12.62 -5.79 -28.26
CA GLY A 80 13.30 -5.34 -29.47
C GLY A 80 12.46 -5.67 -30.71
N VAL A 81 11.89 -6.87 -30.76
CA VAL A 81 10.94 -7.27 -31.81
C VAL A 81 9.70 -6.36 -31.81
N LEU A 82 9.10 -6.12 -30.65
CA LEU A 82 7.93 -5.25 -30.54
C LEU A 82 8.24 -3.79 -30.93
N ARG A 83 9.42 -3.26 -30.60
CA ARG A 83 9.89 -1.94 -31.04
C ARG A 83 10.07 -1.89 -32.54
N ALA A 84 10.70 -2.89 -33.16
CA ALA A 84 10.85 -2.95 -34.60
C ALA A 84 9.49 -2.99 -35.33
N VAL A 85 8.52 -3.75 -34.80
CA VAL A 85 7.13 -3.73 -35.29
C VAL A 85 6.54 -2.33 -35.13
N LEU A 86 6.67 -1.71 -33.95
CA LEU A 86 6.11 -0.39 -33.68
C LEU A 86 6.71 0.69 -34.59
N ASP A 87 8.02 0.67 -34.83
CA ASP A 87 8.72 1.60 -35.72
C ASP A 87 8.16 1.50 -37.14
N GLN A 88 7.83 0.29 -37.57
CA GLN A 88 7.19 0.06 -38.86
C GLN A 88 5.79 0.70 -38.97
N TYR A 89 5.00 0.63 -37.90
CA TYR A 89 3.72 1.35 -37.79
C TYR A 89 3.87 2.89 -37.65
N ARG A 90 5.07 3.36 -37.31
CA ARG A 90 5.43 4.80 -37.19
C ARG A 90 6.15 5.35 -38.42
N SER A 91 6.48 4.50 -39.39
CA SER A 91 7.11 4.90 -40.64
C SER A 91 6.23 5.87 -41.45
N ASP A 92 6.84 6.49 -42.46
CA ASP A 92 6.19 7.47 -43.35
C ASP A 92 5.43 6.81 -44.52
N ALA A 93 5.21 5.49 -44.48
CA ALA A 93 4.47 4.79 -45.53
C ALA A 93 3.02 5.27 -45.62
N SER A 94 2.62 5.60 -46.85
CA SER A 94 1.27 6.11 -47.16
C SER A 94 0.17 5.15 -46.71
N GLY A 95 -0.77 5.64 -45.90
CA GLY A 95 -1.95 4.91 -45.45
C GLY A 95 -1.88 4.38 -44.01
N LEU A 96 -0.74 4.49 -43.32
CA LEU A 96 -0.60 4.14 -41.90
C LEU A 96 -1.33 5.10 -40.94
N ASP A 97 -1.82 6.23 -41.45
CA ASP A 97 -2.69 7.18 -40.78
C ASP A 97 -4.14 6.69 -40.65
N ARG A 98 -4.51 5.60 -41.34
CA ARG A 98 -5.87 5.07 -41.28
C ARG A 98 -6.19 4.45 -39.91
N PRO A 99 -7.46 4.52 -39.46
CA PRO A 99 -7.85 4.11 -38.10
C PRO A 99 -7.43 2.70 -37.69
N MET A 100 -7.47 1.73 -38.61
CA MET A 100 -7.12 0.33 -38.30
C MET A 100 -5.63 0.15 -37.96
N PHE A 101 -4.73 0.89 -38.63
CA PHE A 101 -3.29 0.86 -38.33
C PHE A 101 -2.96 1.64 -37.06
N VAL A 102 -3.59 2.82 -36.88
CA VAL A 102 -3.44 3.64 -35.68
C VAL A 102 -3.88 2.87 -34.43
N ALA A 103 -4.99 2.13 -34.50
CA ALA A 103 -5.48 1.33 -33.37
C ALA A 103 -4.48 0.25 -32.93
N VAL A 104 -3.83 -0.44 -33.88
CA VAL A 104 -2.77 -1.40 -33.55
C VAL A 104 -1.57 -0.68 -32.92
N ARG A 105 -1.10 0.41 -33.54
CA ARG A 105 0.03 1.21 -33.04
C ARG A 105 -0.17 1.65 -31.60
N GLU A 106 -1.28 2.31 -31.29
CA GLU A 106 -1.56 2.84 -29.95
C GLU A 106 -1.72 1.71 -28.92
N SER A 107 -2.34 0.59 -29.32
CA SER A 107 -2.43 -0.58 -28.42
C SER A 107 -1.07 -1.23 -28.17
N LEU A 108 -0.18 -1.25 -29.19
CA LEU A 108 1.16 -1.80 -29.09
C LEU A 108 2.07 -0.94 -28.23
N GLU A 109 1.97 0.39 -28.34
CA GLU A 109 2.65 1.35 -27.45
C GLU A 109 2.24 1.14 -26.00
N ARG A 110 0.94 0.97 -25.75
CA ARG A 110 0.42 0.71 -24.40
C ARG A 110 0.90 -0.65 -23.89
N TRP A 111 0.86 -1.70 -24.70
CA TRP A 111 1.33 -3.01 -24.27
C TRP A 111 2.83 -3.01 -23.96
N LEU A 112 3.65 -2.39 -24.81
CA LEU A 112 5.08 -2.18 -24.55
C LEU A 112 5.33 -1.46 -23.22
N SER A 113 4.52 -0.46 -22.87
CA SER A 113 4.65 0.25 -21.59
C SER A 113 4.24 -0.57 -20.36
N GLU A 114 3.52 -1.68 -20.55
CA GLU A 114 3.10 -2.59 -19.47
C GLU A 114 4.05 -3.78 -19.29
N LEU A 115 4.96 -4.03 -20.24
CA LEU A 115 5.88 -5.15 -20.17
C LEU A 115 7.11 -4.81 -19.30
N PRO A 116 7.54 -5.75 -18.43
CA PRO A 116 8.76 -5.55 -17.65
C PRO A 116 9.97 -5.55 -18.57
N ILE A 117 10.90 -4.60 -18.38
CA ILE A 117 12.16 -4.54 -19.13
C ILE A 117 12.86 -5.91 -19.15
N SER A 118 13.42 -6.31 -20.30
CA SER A 118 14.20 -7.55 -20.39
C SER A 118 15.59 -7.38 -19.73
N ASP A 119 16.24 -8.49 -19.36
CA ASP A 119 17.60 -8.40 -18.79
C ASP A 119 18.59 -7.79 -19.79
N ALA A 120 18.47 -8.13 -21.07
CA ALA A 120 19.32 -7.59 -22.13
C ALA A 120 19.16 -6.07 -22.29
N GLU A 121 17.92 -5.58 -22.36
CA GLU A 121 17.67 -4.13 -22.42
C GLU A 121 18.11 -3.40 -21.15
N LEU A 122 17.94 -4.02 -19.98
CA LEU A 122 18.41 -3.46 -18.73
C LEU A 122 19.93 -3.33 -18.70
N ILE A 123 20.64 -4.33 -19.22
CA ILE A 123 22.10 -4.31 -19.34
C ILE A 123 22.56 -3.21 -20.30
N GLU A 124 21.91 -3.04 -21.45
CA GLU A 124 22.21 -1.95 -22.39
C GLU A 124 21.91 -0.58 -21.77
N MET A 125 20.75 -0.41 -21.14
CA MET A 125 20.40 0.81 -20.40
C MET A 125 21.46 1.15 -19.35
N VAL A 126 21.99 0.14 -18.65
CA VAL A 126 23.09 0.35 -17.71
C VAL A 126 24.36 0.76 -18.45
N ARG A 127 24.69 0.19 -19.60
CA ARG A 127 25.90 0.60 -20.35
C ARG A 127 25.81 2.05 -20.82
N ASP A 128 24.65 2.47 -21.32
CA ASP A 128 24.43 3.80 -21.87
C ASP A 128 24.61 4.93 -20.85
N ILE A 129 24.30 4.69 -19.57
CA ILE A 129 24.48 5.73 -18.53
C ILE A 129 25.95 6.07 -18.26
N ALA A 130 26.92 5.29 -18.76
CA ALA A 130 28.34 5.61 -18.60
C ALA A 130 28.68 7.01 -19.16
N ASP A 131 28.02 7.39 -20.26
CA ASP A 131 28.22 8.69 -20.93
C ASP A 131 27.52 9.86 -20.20
N ASP A 132 26.59 9.56 -19.28
CA ASP A 132 25.79 10.54 -18.53
C ASP A 132 26.46 10.98 -17.22
N PHE A 133 27.79 10.85 -17.12
CA PHE A 133 28.51 11.18 -15.89
C PHE A 133 28.27 12.63 -15.45
N GLN A 134 27.76 12.79 -14.24
CA GLN A 134 27.60 14.09 -13.57
C GLN A 134 28.39 14.09 -12.25
N PRO A 135 29.42 14.94 -12.11
CA PRO A 135 30.22 14.96 -10.88
C PRO A 135 29.42 15.50 -9.70
N VAL A 136 29.59 14.88 -8.53
CA VAL A 136 29.02 15.39 -7.28
C VAL A 136 29.64 16.75 -6.94
N THR A 137 28.79 17.76 -6.86
CA THR A 137 29.13 19.15 -6.56
C THR A 137 29.38 19.38 -5.07
N GLN A 138 30.15 20.42 -4.75
CA GLN A 138 30.36 20.81 -3.35
C GLN A 138 29.07 21.29 -2.67
N GLN A 139 28.13 21.84 -3.46
CA GLN A 139 26.82 22.27 -2.98
C GLN A 139 25.95 21.09 -2.53
N GLU A 140 25.95 19.99 -3.29
CA GLU A 140 25.25 18.75 -2.91
C GLU A 140 25.79 18.19 -1.60
N VAL A 141 27.12 18.13 -1.44
CA VAL A 141 27.77 17.68 -0.19
C VAL A 141 27.39 18.57 0.99
N ALA A 142 27.41 19.90 0.80
CA ALA A 142 27.02 20.85 1.84
C ALA A 142 25.54 20.71 2.24
N ALA A 143 24.65 20.51 1.26
CA ALA A 143 23.23 20.27 1.50
C ALA A 143 22.97 18.97 2.25
N ALA A 144 23.67 17.88 1.89
CA ALA A 144 23.60 16.61 2.60
C ALA A 144 24.12 16.73 4.04
N ARG A 145 25.22 17.46 4.27
CA ARG A 145 25.72 17.74 5.63
C ARG A 145 24.68 18.49 6.47
N ALA A 146 24.03 19.50 5.89
CA ALA A 146 22.95 20.24 6.55
C ALA A 146 21.75 19.32 6.89
N ARG A 147 21.40 18.39 5.98
CA ARG A 147 20.36 17.38 6.22
C ARG A 147 20.69 16.48 7.41
N VAL A 148 21.93 15.98 7.49
CA VAL A 148 22.41 15.17 8.64
C VAL A 148 22.30 15.95 9.94
N ALA A 149 22.69 17.23 9.95
CA ALA A 149 22.58 18.07 11.13
C ALA A 149 21.12 18.27 11.59
N ALA A 150 20.19 18.42 10.64
CA ALA A 150 18.76 18.57 10.92
C ALA A 150 18.13 17.28 11.48
N THR A 151 18.32 16.13 10.81
CA THR A 151 17.79 14.83 11.25
C THR A 151 18.41 14.39 12.58
N ARG A 152 19.69 14.71 12.82
CA ARG A 152 20.35 14.57 14.13
C ARG A 152 19.60 15.34 15.21
N ALA A 153 19.36 16.63 15.00
CA ALA A 153 18.71 17.49 15.99
C ALA A 153 17.28 17.02 16.29
N GLU A 154 16.56 16.48 15.30
CA GLU A 154 15.25 15.86 15.50
C GLU A 154 15.31 14.58 16.33
N LEU A 155 16.28 13.70 16.04
CA LEU A 155 16.50 12.49 16.82
C LEU A 155 16.87 12.82 18.26
N GLU A 156 17.78 13.78 18.48
CA GLU A 156 18.18 14.21 19.82
C GLU A 156 17.01 14.81 20.61
N ARG A 157 16.19 15.67 19.99
CA ARG A 157 14.97 16.20 20.62
C ARG A 157 13.99 15.10 21.00
N PHE A 158 13.88 14.07 20.17
CA PHE A 158 13.04 12.91 20.47
C PHE A 158 13.61 12.10 21.65
N LEU A 159 14.89 11.80 21.66
CA LEU A 159 15.53 11.04 22.74
C LEU A 159 15.47 11.80 24.08
N SER A 160 15.63 13.13 24.05
CA SER A 160 15.55 13.99 25.24
C SER A 160 14.12 14.26 25.73
N SER A 161 13.09 13.90 24.96
CA SER A 161 11.69 14.00 25.41
C SER A 161 11.29 12.94 26.45
N GLY A 162 12.11 11.92 26.63
CA GLY A 162 11.94 10.87 27.64
C GLY A 162 12.51 11.24 29.01
N THR A 163 12.81 10.23 29.83
CA THR A 163 13.56 10.44 31.08
C THR A 163 15.04 10.67 30.78
N GLN A 164 15.73 11.45 31.63
CA GLN A 164 17.17 11.68 31.50
C GLN A 164 17.95 10.36 31.46
N GLU A 165 17.58 9.39 32.30
CA GLU A 165 18.22 8.07 32.32
C GLU A 165 18.10 7.35 30.97
N ASN A 166 16.92 7.38 30.33
CA ASN A 166 16.74 6.77 29.02
C ASN A 166 17.53 7.50 27.93
N PHE A 167 17.62 8.82 28.01
CA PHE A 167 18.43 9.63 27.11
C PHE A 167 19.91 9.23 27.17
N GLU A 168 20.49 9.15 28.37
CA GLU A 168 21.89 8.74 28.55
C GLU A 168 22.15 7.30 28.08
N ARG A 169 21.21 6.38 28.30
CA ARG A 169 21.32 5.00 27.81
C ARG A 169 21.35 4.93 26.28
N TRP A 170 20.53 5.74 25.60
CA TRP A 170 20.59 5.84 24.14
C TRP A 170 21.88 6.48 23.66
N LYS A 171 22.37 7.54 24.32
CA LYS A 171 23.65 8.16 23.97
C LYS A 171 24.81 7.17 24.09
N ALA A 172 24.85 6.40 25.18
CA ALA A 172 25.87 5.38 25.39
C ALA A 172 25.77 4.26 24.34
N PHE A 173 24.57 3.75 24.07
CA PHE A 173 24.34 2.67 23.10
C PHE A 173 24.76 3.07 21.68
N LEU A 174 24.47 4.30 21.27
CA LEU A 174 24.81 4.81 19.94
C LEU A 174 26.26 5.30 19.83
N GLU A 175 27.02 5.27 20.93
CA GLU A 175 28.32 5.94 21.04
C GLU A 175 28.23 7.41 20.56
N TRP A 176 27.18 8.09 21.02
CA TRP A 176 26.68 9.32 20.40
C TRP A 176 27.73 10.41 20.33
N ASP A 177 28.48 10.65 21.41
CA ASP A 177 29.50 11.70 21.45
C ASP A 177 30.67 11.40 20.48
N ASP A 178 31.07 10.13 20.33
CA ASP A 178 32.07 9.70 19.35
C ASP A 178 31.56 9.84 17.91
N LEU A 179 30.29 9.49 17.68
CA LEU A 179 29.63 9.66 16.40
C LEU A 179 29.58 11.15 16.01
N LEU A 180 29.26 12.05 16.96
CA LEU A 180 29.26 13.49 16.73
C LEU A 180 30.65 14.05 16.47
N GLY A 181 31.65 13.68 17.27
CA GLY A 181 33.02 14.15 17.09
C GLY A 181 33.60 13.80 15.72
N ARG A 182 33.22 12.64 15.18
CA ARG A 182 33.69 12.19 13.85
C ARG A 182 32.94 12.81 12.67
N LEU A 183 31.70 13.28 12.86
CA LEU A 183 30.96 14.00 11.81
C LEU A 183 31.57 15.36 11.45
N ASP A 184 32.33 15.94 12.38
CA ASP A 184 33.05 17.20 12.19
C ASP A 184 34.54 16.99 11.84
N ALA A 185 34.96 15.73 11.64
CA ALA A 185 36.33 15.38 11.25
C ALA A 185 36.54 15.46 9.73
N GLU A 186 37.80 15.32 9.31
CA GLU A 186 38.19 15.24 7.89
C GLU A 186 37.52 14.07 7.16
N PRO A 187 37.28 14.16 5.83
CA PRO A 187 36.61 13.11 5.04
C PRO A 187 37.12 11.70 5.27
N GLN A 188 38.44 11.52 5.44
CA GLN A 188 39.06 10.22 5.68
C GLN A 188 38.68 9.61 7.04
N GLU A 189 38.51 10.43 8.08
CA GLU A 189 38.03 9.98 9.39
C GLU A 189 36.52 9.74 9.38
N MET A 190 35.76 10.50 8.58
CA MET A 190 34.33 10.28 8.37
C MET A 190 34.03 8.89 7.78
N LEU A 191 34.93 8.31 6.98
CA LEU A 191 34.75 6.95 6.44
C LEU A 191 34.76 5.86 7.52
N LYS A 192 35.40 6.10 8.66
CA LYS A 192 35.36 5.18 9.82
C LYS A 192 33.98 5.17 10.50
N LEU A 193 33.10 6.14 10.23
CA LEU A 193 31.73 6.19 10.76
C LEU A 193 30.88 4.99 10.30
N ARG A 194 31.12 4.44 9.10
CA ARG A 194 30.40 3.24 8.63
C ARG A 194 30.70 1.97 9.45
N SER A 195 31.77 1.97 10.25
CA SER A 195 32.04 0.88 11.21
C SER A 195 31.29 1.06 12.54
N LEU A 196 30.83 2.29 12.82
CA LEU A 196 30.15 2.71 14.05
C LEU A 196 28.63 2.80 13.90
N ASP A 197 28.11 2.95 12.66
CA ASP A 197 26.68 2.96 12.37
C ASP A 197 25.99 1.61 12.66
N ARG A 198 26.75 0.56 13.00
CA ARG A 198 26.23 -0.76 13.40
C ARG A 198 25.17 -0.64 14.50
N HIS A 199 25.29 0.32 15.42
CA HIS A 199 24.29 0.55 16.46
C HIS A 199 22.99 1.17 15.93
N LEU A 200 23.06 2.03 14.90
CA LEU A 200 21.88 2.54 14.19
C LEU A 200 21.19 1.45 13.37
N TYR A 201 21.95 0.45 12.91
CA TYR A 201 21.46 -0.72 12.17
C TYR A 201 21.20 -1.95 13.04
N ALA A 202 21.43 -1.85 14.35
CA ALA A 202 21.26 -2.97 15.26
C ALA A 202 19.77 -3.33 15.38
N ASN A 203 19.49 -4.62 15.48
CA ASN A 203 18.15 -5.15 15.70
C ASN A 203 17.71 -4.95 17.17
N VAL A 204 17.60 -3.68 17.59
CA VAL A 204 17.20 -3.25 18.93
C VAL A 204 15.90 -2.45 18.80
N THR A 205 14.86 -2.87 19.51
CA THR A 205 13.55 -2.20 19.47
C THR A 205 13.68 -0.69 19.69
N GLY A 206 13.07 0.08 18.79
CA GLY A 206 13.11 1.54 18.74
C GLY A 206 13.99 2.10 17.62
N THR A 207 15.01 1.36 17.16
CA THR A 207 15.87 1.82 16.05
C THR A 207 15.16 1.78 14.70
N GLU A 208 14.07 1.02 14.57
CA GLU A 208 13.20 0.98 13.39
C GLU A 208 12.37 2.26 13.20
N GLY A 209 12.25 3.07 14.25
CA GLY A 209 11.41 4.25 14.30
C GLY A 209 11.80 5.32 13.29
N ARG A 210 10.80 6.08 12.80
CA ARG A 210 10.96 7.07 11.72
C ARG A 210 12.14 8.03 11.88
N ARG A 211 12.45 8.48 13.09
CA ARG A 211 13.54 9.44 13.36
C ARG A 211 14.94 8.81 13.29
N PHE A 212 15.09 7.59 13.83
CA PHE A 212 16.32 6.81 13.65
C PHE A 212 16.55 6.49 12.17
N ARG A 213 15.49 6.09 11.47
CA ARG A 213 15.49 5.85 10.02
C ARG A 213 15.88 7.10 9.22
N ALA A 214 15.30 8.25 9.53
CA ALA A 214 15.64 9.51 8.86
C ALA A 214 17.11 9.91 9.09
N PHE A 215 17.61 9.73 10.31
CA PHE A 215 19.01 10.03 10.63
C PHE A 215 19.97 9.11 9.88
N ARG A 216 19.80 7.78 9.95
CA ARG A 216 20.67 6.81 9.26
C ARG A 216 20.68 7.04 7.74
N GLU A 217 19.52 7.30 7.12
CA GLU A 217 19.40 7.51 5.68
C GLU A 217 20.12 8.79 5.24
N SER A 218 19.97 9.87 6.03
CA SER A 218 20.70 11.12 5.77
C SER A 218 22.21 10.96 5.95
N LEU A 219 22.64 10.18 6.95
CA LEU A 219 24.05 9.91 7.24
C LEU A 219 24.68 9.10 6.11
N ASP A 220 24.03 8.02 5.67
CA ASP A 220 24.48 7.23 4.53
C ASP A 220 24.62 8.09 3.28
N HIS A 221 23.58 8.85 2.93
CA HIS A 221 23.61 9.73 1.77
C HIS A 221 24.79 10.72 1.82
N TYR A 222 25.02 11.38 2.96
CA TYR A 222 26.17 12.27 3.12
C TYR A 222 27.50 11.54 2.96
N LEU A 223 27.66 10.38 3.59
CA LEU A 223 28.87 9.57 3.49
C LEU A 223 29.12 9.12 2.04
N ASP A 224 28.10 8.67 1.31
CA ASP A 224 28.22 8.29 -0.10
C ASP A 224 28.66 9.47 -0.99
N LEU A 225 28.11 10.68 -0.77
CA LEU A 225 28.53 11.85 -1.54
C LEU A 225 29.99 12.25 -1.25
N VAL A 226 30.41 12.25 0.02
CA VAL A 226 31.82 12.51 0.39
C VAL A 226 32.75 11.43 -0.20
N GLN A 227 32.28 10.19 -0.26
CA GLN A 227 33.01 9.04 -0.82
C GLN A 227 33.30 9.20 -2.31
N THR A 228 32.32 9.64 -3.10
CA THR A 228 32.52 9.86 -4.55
C THR A 228 33.61 10.90 -4.88
N ARG A 229 34.00 11.72 -3.90
CA ARG A 229 35.05 12.74 -4.04
C ARG A 229 36.41 12.32 -3.48
N THR A 230 36.54 11.10 -2.92
CA THR A 230 37.77 10.62 -2.28
C THR A 230 38.20 9.25 -2.86
N PRO A 231 39.31 9.15 -3.62
CA PRO A 231 39.73 7.91 -4.29
C PRO A 231 39.95 6.71 -3.35
N ALA A 232 40.40 6.98 -2.12
CA ALA A 232 40.81 5.96 -1.16
C ALA A 232 39.68 4.99 -0.74
N TRP A 233 38.41 5.38 -0.84
CA TRP A 233 37.30 4.56 -0.38
C TRP A 233 36.73 3.62 -1.43
N GLN A 234 36.80 3.98 -2.71
CA GLN A 234 36.37 3.06 -3.77
C GLN A 234 37.16 1.76 -3.69
N ASN A 235 38.45 1.85 -3.40
CA ASN A 235 39.28 0.66 -3.20
C ASN A 235 38.83 -0.16 -1.96
N TYR A 236 38.45 0.49 -0.85
CA TYR A 236 37.96 -0.19 0.35
C TYR A 236 36.62 -0.90 0.15
N VAL A 237 35.62 -0.24 -0.45
CA VAL A 237 34.32 -0.87 -0.69
C VAL A 237 34.34 -1.85 -1.85
N TYR A 238 35.15 -1.61 -2.87
CA TYR A 238 35.38 -2.58 -3.93
C TYR A 238 35.93 -3.88 -3.34
N GLN A 239 36.94 -3.82 -2.46
CA GLN A 239 37.48 -5.01 -1.78
C GLN A 239 36.48 -5.71 -0.85
N GLN A 240 35.52 -4.97 -0.28
CA GLN A 240 34.44 -5.56 0.53
C GLN A 240 33.39 -6.28 -0.34
N ILE A 241 33.12 -5.77 -1.54
CA ILE A 241 32.13 -6.35 -2.48
C ILE A 241 32.77 -7.49 -3.31
N PHE A 242 34.06 -7.36 -3.64
CA PHE A 242 34.86 -8.26 -4.49
C PHE A 242 36.15 -8.71 -3.78
N PRO A 243 36.05 -9.49 -2.69
CA PRO A 243 37.22 -9.82 -1.86
C PRO A 243 38.22 -10.77 -2.52
N THR A 244 37.83 -11.47 -3.59
CA THR A 244 38.63 -12.49 -4.27
C THR A 244 39.32 -12.01 -5.55
N GLU A 245 39.02 -10.80 -6.02
CA GLU A 245 39.67 -10.22 -7.20
C GLU A 245 41.01 -9.57 -6.84
N LYS A 246 42.05 -9.83 -7.64
CA LYS A 246 43.39 -9.26 -7.42
C LYS A 246 43.39 -7.76 -7.69
N ALA A 247 44.14 -7.02 -6.87
CA ALA A 247 44.32 -5.57 -6.93
C ALA A 247 44.88 -4.97 -8.25
N ALA A 248 45.08 -5.77 -9.31
CA ALA A 248 45.53 -5.26 -10.61
C ALA A 248 44.46 -4.37 -11.29
N ASP A 249 43.17 -4.65 -11.07
CA ASP A 249 42.08 -3.75 -11.48
C ASP A 249 41.96 -2.52 -10.55
N SER A 250 42.66 -2.52 -9.40
CA SER A 250 42.64 -1.40 -8.44
C SER A 250 43.55 -0.23 -8.84
N GLU A 251 44.48 -0.42 -9.78
CA GLU A 251 45.31 0.67 -10.32
C GLU A 251 44.45 1.68 -11.11
N LEU A 252 43.36 1.24 -11.75
CA LEU A 252 42.39 2.11 -12.43
C LEU A 252 41.49 2.88 -11.43
N LEU A 253 41.28 2.33 -10.23
CA LEU A 253 40.57 2.97 -9.10
C LEU A 253 41.46 3.95 -8.31
N ALA A 254 42.78 3.88 -8.49
CA ALA A 254 43.74 4.81 -7.90
C ALA A 254 43.85 6.14 -8.67
N ALA A 255 43.26 6.23 -9.86
CA ALA A 255 43.21 7.46 -10.63
C ALA A 255 42.29 8.48 -9.93
N ASP A 256 42.79 9.71 -9.75
CA ASP A 256 42.06 10.88 -9.23
C ASP A 256 41.04 11.42 -10.26
N ASN A 257 40.32 10.52 -10.95
CA ASN A 257 39.36 10.83 -12.00
C ASN A 257 37.97 10.24 -11.68
N PRO A 258 37.06 11.05 -11.11
CA PRO A 258 35.69 10.64 -10.78
C PRO A 258 34.88 10.06 -11.94
N GLN A 259 35.15 10.49 -13.18
CA GLN A 259 34.44 10.00 -14.37
C GLN A 259 34.82 8.55 -14.68
N ALA A 260 36.12 8.25 -14.75
CA ALA A 260 36.62 6.90 -15.03
C ALA A 260 36.15 5.88 -13.96
N GLN A 261 36.00 6.33 -12.72
CA GLN A 261 35.48 5.52 -11.63
C GLN A 261 33.98 5.23 -11.78
N TYR A 262 33.20 6.20 -12.23
CA TYR A 262 31.79 6.02 -12.53
C TYR A 262 31.58 5.05 -13.71
N GLU A 263 32.32 5.23 -14.80
CA GLU A 263 32.29 4.33 -15.96
C GLU A 263 32.59 2.87 -15.57
N GLN A 264 33.57 2.66 -14.67
CA GLN A 264 33.87 1.32 -14.13
C GLN A 264 32.75 0.74 -13.28
N LEU A 265 32.14 1.55 -12.40
CA LEU A 265 31.00 1.11 -11.58
C LEU A 265 29.85 0.66 -12.48
N VAL A 266 29.57 1.43 -13.53
CA VAL A 266 28.55 1.13 -14.53
C VAL A 266 28.88 -0.17 -15.29
N ALA A 267 30.10 -0.30 -15.80
CA ALA A 267 30.56 -1.51 -16.48
C ALA A 267 30.47 -2.74 -15.57
N ARG A 268 30.78 -2.59 -14.27
CA ARG A 268 30.67 -3.66 -13.30
C ARG A 268 29.22 -4.06 -13.04
N LEU A 269 28.32 -3.10 -12.89
CA LEU A 269 26.90 -3.38 -12.73
C LEU A 269 26.36 -4.16 -13.94
N ALA A 270 26.70 -3.76 -15.17
CA ALA A 270 26.32 -4.49 -16.39
C ALA A 270 26.86 -5.92 -16.43
N THR A 271 28.09 -6.13 -15.93
CA THR A 271 28.72 -7.46 -15.84
C THR A 271 28.02 -8.35 -14.82
N GLU A 272 27.72 -7.83 -13.62
CA GLU A 272 27.00 -8.59 -12.59
C GLU A 272 25.57 -8.90 -13.02
N LEU A 273 24.87 -7.98 -13.70
CA LEU A 273 23.53 -8.20 -14.26
C LEU A 273 23.53 -9.33 -15.31
N SER A 274 24.50 -9.32 -16.23
CA SER A 274 24.69 -10.43 -17.19
C SER A 274 24.90 -11.76 -16.46
N SER A 275 25.77 -11.77 -15.46
CA SER A 275 26.08 -12.97 -14.66
C SER A 275 24.86 -13.46 -13.86
N TYR A 276 24.02 -12.55 -13.39
CA TYR A 276 22.81 -12.87 -12.64
C TYR A 276 21.73 -13.46 -13.55
N ALA A 277 21.56 -12.91 -14.76
CA ALA A 277 20.61 -13.43 -15.74
C ALA A 277 20.90 -14.90 -16.11
N GLU A 278 22.17 -15.31 -16.11
CA GLU A 278 22.58 -16.69 -16.36
C GLU A 278 22.49 -17.60 -15.12
N SER A 279 22.96 -17.11 -13.96
CA SER A 279 23.20 -17.95 -12.79
C SER A 279 22.11 -17.91 -11.71
N ASN A 280 21.32 -16.83 -11.65
CA ASN A 280 20.43 -16.48 -10.53
C ASN A 280 21.10 -16.58 -9.14
N SER A 281 22.42 -16.37 -9.08
CA SER A 281 23.20 -16.51 -7.85
C SER A 281 22.85 -15.42 -6.82
N SER A 282 22.54 -15.84 -5.58
CA SER A 282 22.26 -14.91 -4.48
C SER A 282 23.44 -14.00 -4.14
N GLU A 283 24.67 -14.48 -4.33
CA GLU A 283 25.90 -13.71 -4.12
C GLU A 283 26.01 -12.57 -5.16
N VAL A 284 25.76 -12.88 -6.44
CA VAL A 284 25.74 -11.90 -7.53
C VAL A 284 24.59 -10.90 -7.30
N GLY A 285 23.41 -11.38 -6.90
CA GLY A 285 22.27 -10.53 -6.55
C GLY A 285 22.57 -9.56 -5.40
N TRP A 286 23.30 -10.02 -4.38
CA TRP A 286 23.76 -9.15 -3.29
C TRP A 286 24.71 -8.05 -3.81
N ARG A 287 25.65 -8.39 -4.70
CA ARG A 287 26.56 -7.41 -5.31
C ARG A 287 25.83 -6.37 -6.16
N ILE A 288 24.87 -6.80 -7.00
CA ILE A 288 23.99 -5.90 -7.76
C ILE A 288 23.29 -4.94 -6.81
N GLY A 289 22.70 -5.45 -5.72
CA GLY A 289 22.03 -4.62 -4.70
C GLY A 289 22.96 -3.57 -4.07
N ARG A 290 24.23 -3.90 -3.85
CA ARG A 290 25.23 -2.95 -3.34
C ARG A 290 25.57 -1.85 -4.35
N LEU A 291 25.78 -2.22 -5.62
CA LEU A 291 26.10 -1.28 -6.70
C LEU A 291 24.92 -0.34 -7.01
N VAL A 292 23.71 -0.88 -7.14
CA VAL A 292 22.49 -0.10 -7.38
C VAL A 292 22.16 0.78 -6.19
N GLY A 293 22.34 0.27 -4.96
CA GLY A 293 22.19 1.09 -3.76
C GLY A 293 23.15 2.27 -3.71
N LEU A 294 24.38 2.13 -4.23
CA LEU A 294 25.31 3.24 -4.35
C LEU A 294 24.80 4.28 -5.36
N LEU A 295 24.38 3.87 -6.57
CA LEU A 295 23.79 4.75 -7.58
C LEU A 295 22.59 5.54 -7.05
N ASP A 296 21.67 4.84 -6.37
CA ASP A 296 20.47 5.44 -5.76
C ASP A 296 20.84 6.49 -4.71
N ARG A 297 21.77 6.16 -3.80
CA ARG A 297 22.19 7.07 -2.74
C ARG A 297 22.96 8.28 -3.27
N VAL A 298 23.73 8.16 -4.34
CA VAL A 298 24.38 9.33 -4.96
C VAL A 298 23.43 10.12 -5.87
N GLY A 299 22.20 9.63 -6.09
CA GLY A 299 21.20 10.27 -6.93
C GLY A 299 21.56 10.27 -8.42
N ARG A 300 22.30 9.26 -8.88
CA ARG A 300 22.71 9.12 -10.29
C ARG A 300 21.94 7.98 -10.94
N ALA A 301 21.62 8.14 -12.23
CA ALA A 301 20.86 7.19 -13.03
C ALA A 301 19.58 6.64 -12.35
N PRO A 302 18.65 7.51 -11.91
CA PRO A 302 17.42 7.10 -11.23
C PRO A 302 16.54 6.17 -12.08
N GLU A 303 16.64 6.29 -13.41
CA GLU A 303 15.95 5.44 -14.38
C GLU A 303 16.48 4.00 -14.32
N VAL A 304 17.81 3.82 -14.32
CA VAL A 304 18.45 2.50 -14.14
C VAL A 304 18.10 1.91 -12.78
N VAL A 305 18.19 2.69 -11.70
CA VAL A 305 17.82 2.21 -10.36
C VAL A 305 16.37 1.72 -10.34
N SER A 306 15.46 2.48 -10.94
CA SER A 306 14.04 2.12 -11.03
C SER A 306 13.85 0.86 -11.88
N ALA A 307 14.53 0.76 -13.02
CA ALA A 307 14.42 -0.39 -13.92
C ALA A 307 14.98 -1.68 -13.31
N VAL A 308 16.14 -1.62 -12.63
CA VAL A 308 16.70 -2.79 -11.92
C VAL A 308 15.75 -3.21 -10.79
N ARG A 309 15.20 -2.24 -10.04
CA ARG A 309 14.21 -2.53 -9.00
C ARG A 309 12.95 -3.14 -9.60
N GLU A 310 12.37 -2.57 -10.63
CA GLU A 310 11.17 -3.12 -11.27
C GLU A 310 11.39 -4.55 -11.79
N ARG A 311 12.57 -4.82 -12.36
CA ARG A 311 12.93 -6.16 -12.88
C ARG A 311 13.10 -7.21 -11.78
N TYR A 312 13.83 -6.89 -10.71
CA TYR A 312 14.25 -7.89 -9.70
C TYR A 312 13.57 -7.75 -8.33
N TRP A 313 12.93 -6.62 -8.04
CA TRP A 313 12.15 -6.42 -6.82
C TRP A 313 10.80 -7.13 -6.96
N LYS A 314 10.85 -8.46 -6.82
CA LYS A 314 9.66 -9.27 -6.59
C LYS A 314 9.28 -9.19 -5.09
N PRO A 315 7.99 -9.29 -4.72
CA PRO A 315 7.59 -9.37 -3.31
C PRO A 315 8.36 -10.49 -2.60
N ASN A 316 9.14 -10.13 -1.58
CA ASN A 316 10.00 -11.06 -0.85
C ASN A 316 9.36 -11.59 0.45
N PHE A 317 8.12 -11.18 0.72
CA PHE A 317 7.34 -11.64 1.86
C PHE A 317 5.88 -11.83 1.43
N PHE A 318 5.36 -13.03 1.70
CA PHE A 318 3.95 -13.36 1.52
C PHE A 318 3.36 -13.72 2.88
N GLY A 319 2.42 -12.90 3.35
CA GLY A 319 1.65 -13.17 4.56
C GLY A 319 0.25 -13.65 4.20
N ARG A 320 -0.21 -14.74 4.82
CA ARG A 320 -1.60 -15.20 4.71
C ARG A 320 -2.23 -15.28 6.09
N VAL A 321 -3.34 -14.57 6.27
CA VAL A 321 -4.16 -14.67 7.47
C VAL A 321 -5.51 -15.27 7.09
N SER A 322 -5.96 -16.27 7.86
CA SER A 322 -7.27 -16.89 7.62
C SER A 322 -8.40 -16.07 8.28
N GLU A 323 -9.58 -16.10 7.68
CA GLU A 323 -10.80 -15.52 8.26
C GLU A 323 -11.05 -16.00 9.70
N ARG A 324 -10.70 -17.27 10.01
CA ARG A 324 -10.82 -17.83 11.36
C ARG A 324 -9.94 -17.10 12.37
N VAL A 325 -8.70 -16.76 12.00
CA VAL A 325 -7.79 -16.01 12.88
C VAL A 325 -8.30 -14.59 13.10
N LEU A 326 -8.86 -13.96 12.06
CA LEU A 326 -9.47 -12.64 12.19
C LEU A 326 -10.71 -12.66 13.09
N ASN A 327 -11.63 -13.61 12.90
CA ASN A 327 -12.82 -13.73 13.74
C ASN A 327 -12.51 -14.12 15.20
N ALA A 328 -11.38 -14.79 15.47
CA ALA A 328 -10.97 -15.09 16.84
C ALA A 328 -10.63 -13.82 17.64
N GLY A 329 -10.28 -12.73 16.95
CA GLY A 329 -9.97 -11.44 17.56
C GLY A 329 -11.17 -10.48 17.65
N VAL A 330 -12.30 -10.80 17.04
CA VAL A 330 -13.54 -10.01 17.13
C VAL A 330 -14.35 -10.48 18.33
N ASP A 331 -14.83 -9.55 19.16
CA ASP A 331 -15.86 -9.89 20.15
C ASP A 331 -17.17 -10.11 19.40
N ASN A 332 -17.47 -11.38 19.19
CA ASN A 332 -18.56 -11.75 18.32
C ASN A 332 -19.93 -11.61 19.02
N GLN A 333 -20.00 -11.25 20.31
CA GLN A 333 -21.27 -11.04 21.00
C GLN A 333 -21.50 -9.57 21.34
N VAL A 334 -22.62 -9.03 20.87
CA VAL A 334 -23.05 -7.68 21.19
C VAL A 334 -24.29 -7.74 22.07
N ARG A 335 -24.23 -7.06 23.20
CA ARG A 335 -25.41 -6.73 24.00
C ARG A 335 -25.37 -5.26 24.38
N GLU A 336 -26.28 -4.47 23.81
CA GLU A 336 -26.30 -3.01 23.99
C GLU A 336 -27.69 -2.56 24.46
N VAL A 337 -27.71 -1.68 25.47
CA VAL A 337 -28.95 -1.05 25.95
C VAL A 337 -28.97 0.39 25.47
N THR A 338 -29.99 0.76 24.71
CA THR A 338 -30.11 2.08 24.10
C THR A 338 -31.45 2.73 24.49
N PRO A 339 -31.45 4.00 24.92
CA PRO A 339 -32.70 4.72 25.12
C PRO A 339 -33.42 4.97 23.78
N VAL A 340 -34.74 4.86 23.79
CA VAL A 340 -35.62 5.17 22.65
C VAL A 340 -36.26 6.52 22.92
N HIS A 341 -35.99 7.49 22.04
CA HIS A 341 -36.60 8.82 22.04
C HIS A 341 -36.96 9.16 20.60
N ASP A 342 -38.22 8.95 20.23
CA ASP A 342 -38.64 9.03 18.84
C ASP A 342 -39.98 9.73 18.70
N ASN A 343 -40.13 10.57 17.69
CA ASN A 343 -41.44 10.97 17.20
C ASN A 343 -41.87 10.02 16.07
N ILE A 344 -42.99 9.32 16.24
CA ILE A 344 -43.56 8.39 15.26
C ILE A 344 -44.97 8.87 14.93
N LEU A 345 -45.18 9.37 13.72
CA LEU A 345 -46.48 9.86 13.22
C LEU A 345 -47.14 10.89 14.16
N GLY A 346 -46.35 11.76 14.77
CA GLY A 346 -46.82 12.78 15.72
C GLY A 346 -47.02 12.28 17.15
N THR A 347 -46.69 11.01 17.44
CA THR A 347 -46.68 10.42 18.78
C THR A 347 -45.26 10.46 19.34
N SER A 348 -45.10 11.03 20.52
CA SER A 348 -43.79 11.09 21.19
C SER A 348 -43.54 9.81 21.97
N VAL A 349 -42.60 8.99 21.53
CA VAL A 349 -42.30 7.64 22.03
C VAL A 349 -41.03 7.65 22.85
N HIS A 350 -41.13 7.14 24.07
CA HIS A 350 -40.03 7.04 25.03
C HIS A 350 -39.89 5.61 25.51
N GLY A 351 -38.67 5.14 25.74
CA GLY A 351 -38.46 3.82 26.31
C GLY A 351 -37.02 3.35 26.24
N THR A 352 -36.85 2.03 26.29
CA THR A 352 -35.54 1.40 26.23
C THR A 352 -35.58 0.23 25.27
N ALA A 353 -34.52 0.10 24.47
CA ALA A 353 -34.27 -1.04 23.60
C ALA A 353 -33.03 -1.79 24.07
N VAL A 354 -33.07 -3.12 24.04
CA VAL A 354 -31.94 -4.00 24.30
C VAL A 354 -31.66 -4.78 23.03
N LEU A 355 -30.53 -4.48 22.38
CA LEU A 355 -30.00 -5.23 21.25
C LEU A 355 -29.18 -6.39 21.77
N SER A 356 -29.48 -7.59 21.28
CA SER A 356 -28.64 -8.78 21.41
C SER A 356 -28.32 -9.30 20.01
N GLY A 357 -27.04 -9.51 19.71
CA GLY A 357 -26.65 -9.94 18.36
C GLY A 357 -25.24 -10.50 18.30
N PHE A 358 -24.87 -10.88 17.08
CA PHE A 358 -23.56 -11.42 16.76
C PHE A 358 -22.87 -10.57 15.71
N LEU A 359 -21.58 -10.30 15.90
CA LEU A 359 -20.72 -9.68 14.91
C LEU A 359 -19.87 -10.76 14.23
N LYS A 360 -19.75 -10.69 12.92
CA LYS A 360 -18.87 -11.54 12.13
C LYS A 360 -17.99 -10.67 11.23
N LEU A 361 -16.74 -11.08 11.03
CA LEU A 361 -15.88 -10.54 10.00
C LEU A 361 -15.81 -11.52 8.83
N ASP A 362 -16.13 -11.05 7.62
CA ASP A 362 -16.05 -11.82 6.38
C ASP A 362 -14.96 -11.23 5.48
N LEU A 363 -14.04 -12.06 4.98
CA LEU A 363 -13.10 -11.61 3.96
C LEU A 363 -13.82 -11.45 2.63
N VAL A 364 -13.58 -10.33 1.95
CA VAL A 364 -14.19 -10.02 0.64
C VAL A 364 -13.11 -10.11 -0.42
N PRO A 365 -13.27 -10.95 -1.47
CA PRO A 365 -12.32 -11.01 -2.58
C PRO A 365 -12.11 -9.65 -3.23
N SER A 366 -10.85 -9.31 -3.50
CA SER A 366 -10.45 -8.13 -4.29
C SER A 366 -9.08 -8.41 -4.90
N ASP A 367 -8.85 -7.93 -6.11
CA ASP A 367 -7.58 -8.11 -6.82
C ASP A 367 -6.55 -7.01 -6.50
N ASP A 368 -7.02 -5.89 -5.94
CA ASP A 368 -6.25 -4.65 -5.75
C ASP A 368 -5.99 -4.29 -4.28
N THR A 369 -6.84 -4.76 -3.35
CA THR A 369 -6.87 -4.29 -1.96
C THR A 369 -7.26 -5.39 -0.99
N GLY A 370 -6.83 -5.28 0.26
CA GLY A 370 -7.38 -6.14 1.32
C GLY A 370 -8.77 -5.66 1.69
N ARG A 371 -9.81 -6.50 1.57
CA ARG A 371 -11.19 -6.13 1.93
C ARG A 371 -11.79 -7.10 2.91
N PHE A 372 -12.51 -6.56 3.89
CA PHE A 372 -13.35 -7.35 4.77
C PHE A 372 -14.63 -6.60 5.13
N ALA A 373 -15.69 -7.35 5.41
CA ALA A 373 -16.97 -6.83 5.86
C ALA A 373 -17.17 -7.21 7.33
N ILE A 374 -17.64 -6.25 8.12
CA ILE A 374 -18.14 -6.50 9.48
C ILE A 374 -19.65 -6.56 9.38
N THR A 375 -20.23 -7.72 9.68
CA THR A 375 -21.66 -7.99 9.59
C THR A 375 -22.24 -8.16 10.99
N LEU A 376 -23.31 -7.41 11.29
CA LEU A 376 -24.11 -7.51 12.51
C LEU A 376 -25.42 -8.21 12.18
N SER A 377 -25.71 -9.30 12.89
CA SER A 377 -27.03 -9.95 12.88
C SER A 377 -27.57 -9.99 14.31
N GLY A 378 -28.73 -9.39 14.56
CA GLY A 378 -29.24 -9.27 15.92
C GLY A 378 -30.74 -9.00 16.01
N VAL A 379 -31.22 -9.08 17.25
CA VAL A 379 -32.61 -8.78 17.61
C VAL A 379 -32.61 -7.74 18.73
N ALA A 380 -33.37 -6.67 18.53
CA ALA A 380 -33.61 -5.67 19.55
C ALA A 380 -35.02 -5.82 20.13
N HIS A 381 -35.11 -5.94 21.46
CA HIS A 381 -36.37 -5.89 22.18
C HIS A 381 -36.56 -4.51 22.79
N SER A 382 -37.71 -3.90 22.58
CA SER A 382 -38.03 -2.58 23.08
C SER A 382 -39.27 -2.60 23.97
N ASN A 383 -39.26 -1.75 24.99
CA ASN A 383 -40.41 -1.42 25.81
C ASN A 383 -40.57 0.09 25.80
N THR A 384 -41.73 0.57 25.35
CA THR A 384 -41.95 1.99 25.05
C THR A 384 -43.33 2.47 25.48
N VAL A 385 -43.40 3.77 25.74
CA VAL A 385 -44.63 4.53 26.00
C VAL A 385 -44.72 5.68 25.00
N GLY A 386 -45.76 5.67 24.18
CA GLY A 386 -46.11 6.73 23.25
C GLY A 386 -47.10 7.72 23.88
N TYR A 387 -46.87 9.02 23.71
CA TYR A 387 -47.72 10.10 24.19
C TYR A 387 -48.29 10.88 23.01
N ASN A 388 -49.63 10.99 22.95
CA ASN A 388 -50.31 11.78 21.93
C ASN A 388 -51.63 12.35 22.45
N ARG A 389 -51.77 13.68 22.50
CA ARG A 389 -53.01 14.40 22.86
C ARG A 389 -53.74 13.86 24.11
N GLY A 390 -52.99 13.57 25.17
CA GLY A 390 -53.54 13.05 26.43
C GLY A 390 -53.84 11.55 26.45
N VAL A 391 -53.41 10.81 25.41
CA VAL A 391 -53.42 9.35 25.33
C VAL A 391 -52.01 8.81 25.54
N GLN A 392 -51.91 7.73 26.31
CA GLN A 392 -50.69 6.95 26.52
C GLN A 392 -50.82 5.59 25.85
N ILE A 393 -49.80 5.17 25.11
CA ILE A 393 -49.77 3.90 24.37
C ILE A 393 -48.57 3.10 24.88
N PHE A 394 -48.82 2.01 25.59
CA PHE A 394 -47.80 1.11 26.10
C PHE A 394 -47.56 0.01 25.06
N SER A 395 -46.32 -0.15 24.61
CA SER A 395 -46.01 -1.08 23.53
C SER A 395 -44.66 -1.76 23.73
N THR A 396 -44.60 -3.03 23.35
CA THR A 396 -43.37 -3.78 23.18
C THR A 396 -43.08 -3.94 21.70
N GLY A 397 -41.81 -3.98 21.33
CA GLY A 397 -41.40 -4.17 19.95
C GLY A 397 -40.23 -5.12 19.82
N VAL A 398 -40.20 -5.87 18.73
CA VAL A 398 -39.09 -6.73 18.32
C VAL A 398 -38.58 -6.21 16.99
N SER A 399 -37.29 -5.91 16.90
CA SER A 399 -36.66 -5.47 15.65
C SER A 399 -35.56 -6.46 15.25
N GLN A 400 -35.70 -7.06 14.08
CA GLN A 400 -34.66 -7.89 13.47
C GLN A 400 -33.72 -6.99 12.69
N ILE A 401 -32.42 -7.07 12.98
CA ILE A 401 -31.40 -6.16 12.47
C ILE A 401 -30.36 -6.97 11.70
N ASN A 402 -30.12 -6.58 10.45
CA ASN A 402 -28.97 -7.01 9.67
C ASN A 402 -28.23 -5.77 9.18
N ALA A 403 -26.96 -5.63 9.52
CA ALA A 403 -26.16 -4.50 9.09
C ALA A 403 -24.77 -4.94 8.67
N SER A 404 -24.16 -4.20 7.74
CA SER A 404 -22.83 -4.50 7.23
C SER A 404 -22.05 -3.23 6.98
N LYS A 405 -20.74 -3.28 7.22
CA LYS A 405 -19.80 -2.20 6.89
C LYS A 405 -18.53 -2.80 6.32
N GLN A 406 -18.08 -2.30 5.17
CA GLN A 406 -16.81 -2.75 4.57
C GLN A 406 -15.64 -1.89 5.00
N VAL A 407 -14.53 -2.54 5.31
CA VAL A 407 -13.22 -1.96 5.55
C VAL A 407 -12.30 -2.36 4.40
N ILE A 408 -11.50 -1.40 3.94
CA ILE A 408 -10.53 -1.54 2.86
C ILE A 408 -9.16 -1.20 3.43
N VAL A 409 -8.18 -2.04 3.13
CA VAL A 409 -6.79 -1.93 3.56
C VAL A 409 -5.91 -1.86 2.32
N ASP A 410 -5.06 -0.84 2.25
CA ASP A 410 -4.04 -0.69 1.23
C ASP A 410 -2.77 -0.04 1.79
N ALA A 411 -1.83 0.29 0.91
CA ALA A 411 -0.56 0.92 1.27
C ALA A 411 -0.69 2.28 1.96
N LYS A 412 -1.85 2.94 1.87
CA LYS A 412 -2.13 4.23 2.52
C LYS A 412 -2.79 4.06 3.89
N GLY A 413 -3.08 2.83 4.30
CA GLY A 413 -3.67 2.48 5.58
C GLY A 413 -5.08 1.88 5.45
N LEU A 414 -5.88 2.04 6.50
CA LEU A 414 -7.22 1.47 6.60
C LEU A 414 -8.28 2.55 6.41
N ARG A 415 -9.26 2.28 5.55
CA ARG A 415 -10.46 3.12 5.36
C ARG A 415 -11.72 2.27 5.41
N SER A 416 -12.88 2.91 5.52
CA SER A 416 -14.15 2.19 5.46
C SER A 416 -15.20 2.89 4.62
N THR A 417 -16.17 2.10 4.16
CA THR A 417 -17.38 2.58 3.49
C THR A 417 -18.45 2.97 4.51
N ALA A 418 -19.52 3.62 4.05
CA ALA A 418 -20.69 3.84 4.87
C ALA A 418 -21.36 2.50 5.23
N ALA A 419 -21.72 2.32 6.51
CA ALA A 419 -22.51 1.17 6.94
C ALA A 419 -23.90 1.17 6.29
N VAL A 420 -24.39 -0.03 5.98
CA VAL A 420 -25.75 -0.27 5.50
C VAL A 420 -26.46 -1.13 6.53
N ALA A 421 -27.68 -0.76 6.90
CA ALA A 421 -28.51 -1.53 7.82
C ALA A 421 -29.91 -1.74 7.24
N ARG A 422 -30.47 -2.92 7.50
CA ARG A 422 -31.86 -3.27 7.24
C ARG A 422 -32.49 -3.72 8.53
N VAL A 423 -33.66 -3.16 8.84
CA VAL A 423 -34.40 -3.50 10.05
C VAL A 423 -35.84 -3.83 9.69
N CYS A 424 -36.35 -4.91 10.28
CA CYS A 424 -37.79 -5.21 10.29
C CYS A 424 -38.28 -5.07 11.73
N THR A 425 -39.35 -4.32 11.94
CA THR A 425 -39.88 -4.05 13.28
C THR A 425 -41.32 -4.51 13.38
N ASP A 426 -41.59 -5.32 14.41
CA ASP A 426 -42.92 -5.76 14.80
C ASP A 426 -43.23 -5.24 16.19
N THR A 427 -44.46 -4.74 16.38
CA THR A 427 -44.91 -4.15 17.64
C THR A 427 -46.18 -4.78 18.15
N THR A 428 -46.29 -4.85 19.47
CA THR A 428 -47.51 -5.24 20.18
C THR A 428 -47.92 -4.08 21.07
N ILE A 429 -49.14 -3.57 20.84
CA ILE A 429 -49.76 -2.60 21.74
C ILE A 429 -50.33 -3.38 22.92
N ASN A 430 -49.72 -3.19 24.09
CA ASN A 430 -50.10 -3.89 25.31
C ASN A 430 -51.28 -3.21 25.99
N CYS A 431 -51.32 -1.88 25.95
CA CYS A 431 -52.36 -1.08 26.59
C CYS A 431 -52.44 0.32 25.95
N ILE A 432 -53.64 0.88 25.87
CA ILE A 432 -53.86 2.29 25.58
C ILE A 432 -54.68 2.89 26.72
N SER A 433 -54.19 3.98 27.30
CA SER A 433 -54.85 4.69 28.40
C SER A 433 -55.20 6.12 28.00
N ALA A 434 -56.42 6.54 28.31
CA ALA A 434 -56.92 7.90 28.09
C ALA A 434 -57.88 8.31 29.22
N LYS A 435 -58.02 9.62 29.45
CA LYS A 435 -58.90 10.15 30.52
C LYS A 435 -60.39 9.79 30.35
N LEU A 436 -60.85 9.61 29.11
CA LEU A 436 -62.25 9.33 28.78
C LEU A 436 -62.34 8.04 27.95
N ARG A 437 -63.28 7.13 28.29
CA ARG A 437 -63.44 5.82 27.62
C ARG A 437 -63.73 5.92 26.13
N ILE A 438 -64.41 6.98 25.68
CA ILE A 438 -64.68 7.22 24.25
C ILE A 438 -63.38 7.53 23.50
N VAL A 439 -62.51 8.36 24.09
CA VAL A 439 -61.20 8.71 23.52
C VAL A 439 -60.31 7.47 23.42
N GLU A 440 -60.34 6.60 24.43
CA GLU A 440 -59.62 5.33 24.44
C GLU A 440 -60.05 4.41 23.28
N ARG A 441 -61.36 4.24 23.04
CA ARG A 441 -61.88 3.45 21.90
C ARG A 441 -61.44 4.01 20.55
N ILE A 442 -61.47 5.34 20.39
CA ILE A 442 -61.01 6.00 19.17
C ILE A 442 -59.50 5.80 18.99
N ALA A 443 -58.73 5.89 20.08
CA ALA A 443 -57.30 5.67 20.07
C ALA A 443 -56.94 4.23 19.67
N TRP A 444 -57.64 3.21 20.20
CA TRP A 444 -57.47 1.82 19.77
C TRP A 444 -57.72 1.62 18.28
N LYS A 445 -58.83 2.17 17.76
CA LYS A 445 -59.15 2.09 16.33
C LYS A 445 -58.06 2.75 15.47
N ARG A 446 -57.60 3.94 15.87
CA ARG A 446 -56.57 4.70 15.13
C ARG A 446 -55.19 4.03 15.21
N ALA A 447 -54.79 3.56 16.39
CA ALA A 447 -53.50 2.89 16.58
C ALA A 447 -53.43 1.59 15.79
N GLY A 448 -54.50 0.79 15.77
CA GLY A 448 -54.59 -0.41 14.93
C GLY A 448 -54.47 -0.09 13.44
N ALA A 449 -55.17 0.93 12.96
CA ALA A 449 -55.10 1.36 11.56
C ALA A 449 -53.72 1.92 11.15
N GLN A 450 -52.98 2.51 12.09
CA GLN A 450 -51.66 3.11 11.84
C GLN A 450 -50.48 2.19 12.16
N LYS A 451 -50.72 0.97 12.66
CA LYS A 451 -49.68 0.04 13.15
C LYS A 451 -48.58 -0.19 12.11
N GLY A 452 -48.94 -0.63 10.90
CA GLY A 452 -47.94 -0.93 9.86
C GLY A 452 -47.11 0.29 9.43
N ALA A 453 -47.74 1.47 9.35
CA ALA A 453 -47.02 2.72 9.04
C ALA A 453 -46.08 3.14 10.19
N ALA A 454 -46.50 2.93 11.45
CA ALA A 454 -45.67 3.20 12.61
C ALA A 454 -44.47 2.25 12.67
N GLU A 455 -44.67 0.97 12.36
CA GLU A 455 -43.62 -0.06 12.27
C GLU A 455 -42.60 0.26 11.17
N GLN A 456 -43.05 0.70 10.00
CA GLN A 456 -42.15 1.13 8.92
C GLN A 456 -41.28 2.32 9.32
N VAL A 457 -41.86 3.32 9.99
CA VAL A 457 -41.11 4.49 10.49
C VAL A 457 -40.12 4.09 11.59
N ALA A 458 -40.54 3.21 12.51
CA ALA A 458 -39.67 2.69 13.57
C ALA A 458 -38.48 1.91 12.98
N ALA A 459 -38.74 1.01 12.03
CA ALA A 459 -37.73 0.24 11.31
C ALA A 459 -36.73 1.18 10.63
N ARG A 460 -37.20 2.18 9.87
CA ARG A 460 -36.33 3.12 9.17
C ARG A 460 -35.43 3.92 10.13
N LYS A 461 -35.97 4.33 11.28
CA LYS A 461 -35.20 5.03 12.32
C LYS A 461 -34.17 4.11 12.98
N ALA A 462 -34.53 2.85 13.21
CA ALA A 462 -33.60 1.84 13.70
C ALA A 462 -32.48 1.57 12.69
N GLU A 463 -32.78 1.48 11.39
CA GLU A 463 -31.76 1.34 10.32
C GLU A 463 -30.71 2.46 10.40
N VAL A 464 -31.16 3.71 10.41
CA VAL A 464 -30.27 4.88 10.46
C VAL A 464 -29.42 4.86 11.73
N ARG A 465 -30.03 4.54 12.88
CA ARG A 465 -29.31 4.47 14.16
C ARG A 465 -28.24 3.38 14.15
N THR A 466 -28.57 2.18 13.70
CA THR A 466 -27.64 1.06 13.60
C THR A 466 -26.48 1.39 12.65
N ALA A 467 -26.78 1.94 11.47
CA ALA A 467 -25.75 2.33 10.51
C ALA A 467 -24.81 3.42 11.07
N ASN A 468 -25.36 4.46 11.68
CA ASN A 468 -24.57 5.53 12.30
C ASN A 468 -23.68 4.99 13.43
N ARG A 469 -24.21 4.10 14.27
CA ARG A 469 -23.46 3.47 15.36
C ARG A 469 -22.27 2.66 14.85
N MET A 470 -22.48 1.84 13.82
CA MET A 470 -21.39 1.11 13.17
C MET A 470 -20.36 2.05 12.53
N ASN A 471 -20.82 3.18 11.98
CA ASN A 471 -19.92 4.17 11.40
C ASN A 471 -19.01 4.82 12.45
N GLU A 472 -19.58 5.26 13.58
CA GLU A 472 -18.85 5.87 14.70
C GLU A 472 -17.82 4.91 15.30
N GLN A 473 -18.23 3.68 15.62
CA GLN A 473 -17.34 2.68 16.21
C GLN A 473 -16.19 2.32 15.26
N ALA A 474 -16.47 2.15 13.96
CA ALA A 474 -15.43 1.89 12.98
C ALA A 474 -14.48 3.09 12.84
N ALA A 475 -14.96 4.32 12.88
CA ALA A 475 -14.10 5.50 12.74
C ALA A 475 -13.09 5.62 13.90
N GLU A 476 -13.53 5.37 15.13
CA GLU A 476 -12.64 5.37 16.31
C GLU A 476 -11.55 4.29 16.18
N LEU A 477 -11.94 3.07 15.82
CA LEU A 477 -11.01 1.96 15.64
C LEU A 477 -10.03 2.20 14.49
N LEU A 478 -10.49 2.70 13.35
CA LEU A 478 -9.63 2.97 12.20
C LEU A 478 -8.64 4.11 12.47
N ALA A 479 -9.04 5.13 13.21
CA ALA A 479 -8.15 6.22 13.59
C ALA A 479 -6.97 5.73 14.44
N ASP A 480 -7.24 4.85 15.41
CA ASP A 480 -6.18 4.22 16.20
C ASP A 480 -5.32 3.26 15.36
N ALA A 481 -5.91 2.61 14.35
CA ALA A 481 -5.22 1.68 13.46
C ALA A 481 -4.19 2.42 12.61
N ASN A 482 -4.65 3.51 11.98
CA ASN A 482 -3.85 4.34 11.10
C ASN A 482 -2.73 5.04 11.86
N ARG A 483 -2.97 5.48 13.10
CA ARG A 483 -1.89 6.05 13.94
C ARG A 483 -0.74 5.05 14.15
N ARG A 484 -1.07 3.79 14.46
CA ARG A 484 -0.07 2.72 14.63
C ARG A 484 0.59 2.32 13.32
N PHE A 485 -0.15 2.36 12.22
CA PHE A 485 0.36 2.12 10.88
C PHE A 485 1.40 3.19 10.50
N GLU A 486 1.12 4.46 10.82
CA GLU A 486 2.05 5.55 10.59
C GLU A 486 3.28 5.51 11.50
N GLU A 487 3.13 5.10 12.77
CA GLU A 487 4.23 5.06 13.75
C GLU A 487 5.35 4.05 13.42
N LYS A 488 5.06 3.03 12.63
CA LYS A 488 6.00 1.98 12.19
C LYS A 488 6.55 2.29 10.78
#